data_AF-A0A7J9DQH8-F1
#
_entry.id   AF-A0A7J9DQH8-F1
#
_cell.length_a   1.000
_cell.length_b   1.000
_cell.length_c   1.000
_cell.angle_alpha   90.00
_cell.angle_beta   90.00
_cell.angle_gamma   90.00
#
_symmetry.space_group_name_H-M   'P 1'
#
loop_
_entity.id
_entity.type
_entity.pdbx_description
1 polymer ?
#
loop_
_entity_poly.entity_id
_entity_poly.type
_entity_poly.pdbx_seq_one_letter_code
_entity_poly.pdbx_strand_id
1 'polypeptide(L)'
;MNLSATQPQPPRNQAKNIRTVGLEINRSTAPEVLIQQKLKMTIQESSLKLYPRLCEIEGLIKDERYHALSKIPDHPTQMLIVFSLPSSV
;
A
#
# COMPACT_ATOMS: atom_id res chain seq x y z
N MET A 1 -15.38 49.72 16.21
CA MET A 1 -13.96 49.38 16.42
C MET A 1 -13.78 47.97 15.87
N ASN A 2 -13.00 47.78 14.79
CA ASN A 2 -12.76 46.47 14.19
C ASN A 2 -11.43 45.92 14.72
N LEU A 3 -11.50 44.89 15.57
CA LEU A 3 -10.34 44.14 16.04
C LEU A 3 -10.00 43.06 15.00
N SER A 4 -9.28 43.42 13.94
CA SER A 4 -8.69 42.41 13.05
C SER A 4 -7.42 41.86 13.72
N ALA A 5 -7.54 40.67 14.32
CA ALA A 5 -6.41 39.93 14.83
C ALA A 5 -5.60 39.36 13.64
N THR A 6 -4.45 39.97 13.35
CA THR A 6 -3.48 39.38 12.41
C THR A 6 -2.79 38.21 13.11
N GLN A 7 -3.10 36.98 12.70
CA GLN A 7 -2.41 35.79 13.20
C GLN A 7 -0.92 35.86 12.85
N PRO A 8 0.01 35.64 13.81
CA PRO A 8 1.43 35.69 13.54
C PRO A 8 1.82 34.61 12.52
N GLN A 9 2.42 35.06 11.41
CA GLN A 9 2.99 34.18 10.40
C GLN A 9 4.20 33.44 11.03
N PRO A 10 4.28 32.11 10.92
CA PRO A 10 5.41 31.37 11.47
C PRO A 10 6.72 31.87 10.86
N PRO A 11 7.82 31.93 11.64
CA PRO A 11 9.09 32.41 11.15
C PRO A 11 9.50 31.62 9.91
N ARG A 12 9.89 32.33 8.86
CA ARG A 12 10.15 31.80 7.50
C ARG A 12 11.08 30.57 7.48
N ASN A 13 11.94 30.47 8.49
CA ASN A 13 12.91 29.39 8.68
C ASN A 13 12.23 28.08 9.15
N GLN A 14 11.20 28.18 9.98
CA GLN A 14 10.43 27.03 10.46
C GLN A 14 9.60 26.41 9.32
N ALA A 15 8.97 27.25 8.48
CA ALA A 15 8.26 26.80 7.29
C ALA A 15 9.19 26.11 6.27
N LYS A 16 10.43 26.60 6.10
CA LYS A 16 11.46 25.95 5.27
C LYS A 16 11.88 24.60 5.82
N ASN A 17 12.11 24.49 7.13
CA ASN A 17 12.53 23.24 7.77
C ASN A 17 11.44 22.16 7.67
N ILE A 18 10.17 22.52 7.91
CA ILE A 18 9.03 21.61 7.73
C ILE A 18 8.94 21.11 6.28
N ARG A 19 9.14 21.99 5.31
CA ARG A 19 9.13 21.62 3.89
C ARG A 19 10.25 20.63 3.54
N THR A 20 11.45 20.84 4.06
CA THR A 20 12.60 19.97 3.83
C THR A 20 12.37 18.58 4.43
N VAL A 21 11.95 18.51 5.70
CA VAL A 21 11.66 17.23 6.37
C VAL A 21 10.54 16.48 5.66
N GLY A 22 9.48 17.17 5.22
CA GLY A 22 8.41 16.55 4.44
C GLY A 22 8.88 15.99 3.10
N LEU A 23 9.85 16.63 2.45
CA LEU A 23 10.44 16.17 1.20
C LEU A 23 11.31 14.92 1.40
N GLU A 24 12.08 14.88 2.49
CA GLU A 24 12.89 13.73 2.87
C GLU A 24 12.01 12.53 3.22
N ILE A 25 10.96 12.72 4.02
CA ILE A 25 9.98 11.66 4.31
C ILE A 25 9.33 11.16 3.03
N ASN A 26 8.88 12.04 2.13
CA ASN A 26 8.28 11.64 0.87
C ASN A 26 9.25 10.82 0.01
N ARG A 27 10.51 11.27 -0.09
CA ARG A 27 11.55 10.54 -0.83
C ARG A 27 11.83 9.17 -0.20
N SER A 28 11.88 9.09 1.13
CA SER A 28 12.14 7.86 1.87
C SER A 28 10.95 6.90 1.93
N THR A 29 9.73 7.33 1.60
CA THR A 29 8.52 6.49 1.64
C THR A 29 7.93 6.19 0.26
N ALA A 30 8.26 6.99 -0.76
CA ALA A 30 7.79 6.78 -2.13
C ALA A 30 8.16 5.40 -2.72
N PRO A 31 9.36 4.83 -2.48
CA PRO A 31 9.69 3.49 -2.95
C PRO A 31 8.78 2.41 -2.37
N GLU A 32 8.51 2.43 -1.05
CA GLU A 32 7.63 1.47 -0.38
C GLU A 32 6.20 1.58 -0.90
N VAL A 33 5.67 2.80 -1.05
CA VAL A 33 4.32 3.03 -1.60
C VAL A 33 4.22 2.50 -3.04
N LEU A 34 5.26 2.72 -3.85
CA LEU A 34 5.32 2.21 -5.22
C LEU A 34 5.36 0.68 -5.27
N ILE A 35 6.13 0.04 -4.38
CA ILE A 35 6.21 -1.43 -4.28
C ILE A 35 4.85 -2.00 -3.85
N GLN A 36 4.21 -1.41 -2.83
CA GLN A 36 2.87 -1.83 -2.40
C GLN A 36 1.84 -1.69 -3.52
N GLN A 37 1.91 -0.60 -4.29
CA GLN A 37 1.00 -0.39 -5.40
C GLN A 37 1.24 -1.39 -6.54
N LYS A 38 2.49 -1.65 -6.92
CA LYS A 38 2.82 -2.68 -7.92
C LYS A 38 2.31 -4.06 -7.50
N LEU A 39 2.52 -4.42 -6.24
CA LEU A 39 2.06 -5.69 -5.72
C LEU A 39 0.54 -5.80 -5.70
N LYS A 40 -0.17 -4.74 -5.28
CA LYS A 40 -1.63 -4.67 -5.36
C LYS A 40 -2.13 -4.91 -6.78
N MET A 41 -1.51 -4.27 -7.78
CA MET A 41 -1.86 -4.49 -9.18
C MET A 41 -1.60 -5.94 -9.62
N THR A 42 -0.47 -6.54 -9.25
CA THR A 42 -0.15 -7.93 -9.57
C THR A 42 -1.12 -8.94 -8.95
N ILE A 43 -1.52 -8.74 -7.68
CA ILE A 43 -2.51 -9.59 -7.00
C ILE A 43 -3.89 -9.45 -7.65
N GLN A 44 -4.27 -8.23 -8.03
CA GLN A 44 -5.53 -8.00 -8.71
C GLN A 44 -5.55 -8.66 -10.09
N GLU A 45 -4.45 -8.55 -10.85
CA GLU A 45 -4.29 -9.20 -12.15
C GLU A 45 -4.34 -10.73 -12.04
N SER A 46 -3.64 -11.31 -11.05
CA SER A 46 -3.65 -12.77 -10.85
C SER A 46 -5.03 -13.28 -10.45
N SER A 47 -5.75 -12.55 -9.59
CA SER A 47 -7.12 -12.89 -9.20
C SER A 47 -8.09 -12.86 -10.38
N LEU A 48 -7.96 -11.85 -11.26
CA LEU A 48 -8.76 -11.75 -12.48
C LEU A 48 -8.50 -12.91 -13.46
N LYS A 49 -7.26 -13.39 -13.55
CA LYS A 49 -6.91 -14.56 -14.39
C LYS A 49 -7.36 -15.88 -13.77
N LEU A 50 -7.31 -15.99 -12.44
CA LEU A 50 -7.58 -17.24 -11.74
C LEU A 50 -9.08 -17.50 -11.57
N TYR A 51 -9.89 -16.46 -11.38
CA TYR A 51 -11.34 -16.63 -11.15
C TYR A 51 -12.07 -17.39 -12.28
N PRO A 52 -11.83 -17.10 -13.57
CA PRO A 52 -12.38 -17.91 -14.67
C PRO A 52 -11.98 -19.38 -14.58
N ARG A 53 -10.71 -19.67 -14.24
CA ARG A 53 -10.22 -21.04 -14.11
C ARG A 53 -10.88 -21.79 -12.96
N LEU A 54 -11.17 -21.11 -11.85
CA LEU A 54 -11.94 -21.68 -10.74
C LEU A 54 -13.40 -21.96 -11.13
N CYS A 55 -13.96 -21.20 -12.07
CA CYS A 55 -15.32 -21.44 -12.55
C CYS A 55 -15.46 -22.71 -13.41
N GLU A 56 -14.37 -23.16 -14.00
CA GLU A 56 -14.30 -24.39 -14.81
C GLU A 56 -14.22 -25.66 -13.95
N ILE A 57 -13.95 -25.55 -12.65
CA ILE A 57 -13.85 -26.70 -11.75
C ILE A 57 -15.26 -27.17 -11.38
N GLU A 58 -15.61 -28.37 -11.82
CA GLU A 58 -16.88 -29.01 -11.50
C GLU A 58 -17.01 -29.25 -9.99
N GLY A 59 -18.20 -28.99 -9.45
CA GLY A 59 -18.49 -29.14 -8.02
C GLY A 59 -18.01 -27.99 -7.14
N LEU A 60 -17.14 -27.09 -7.62
CA LEU A 60 -16.65 -25.95 -6.84
C LEU A 60 -17.70 -24.84 -6.81
N ILE A 61 -18.30 -24.58 -5.63
CA ILE A 61 -19.35 -23.57 -5.48
C ILE A 61 -18.76 -22.16 -5.31
N LYS A 62 -19.59 -21.14 -5.54
CA LYS A 62 -19.17 -19.72 -5.55
C LYS A 62 -18.39 -19.31 -4.28
N ASP A 63 -18.85 -19.74 -3.11
CA ASP A 63 -18.21 -19.40 -1.84
C ASP A 63 -16.81 -20.03 -1.69
N GLU A 64 -16.63 -21.26 -2.19
CA GLU A 64 -15.33 -21.93 -2.21
C GLU A 64 -14.37 -21.28 -3.20
N ARG A 65 -14.87 -20.73 -4.32
CA ARG A 65 -14.08 -19.93 -5.27
C ARG A 65 -13.54 -18.67 -4.61
N TYR A 66 -14.37 -17.95 -3.84
CA TYR A 66 -13.91 -16.79 -3.06
C TYR A 66 -12.96 -17.19 -1.94
N HIS A 67 -13.22 -18.32 -1.27
CA HIS A 67 -12.32 -18.84 -0.27
C HIS A 67 -10.94 -19.14 -0.87
N ALA A 68 -10.87 -19.79 -2.03
CA ALA A 68 -9.62 -20.06 -2.74
C ALA A 68 -8.89 -18.77 -3.14
N LEU A 69 -9.60 -17.75 -3.65
CA LEU A 69 -9.01 -16.45 -3.95
C LEU A 69 -8.48 -15.74 -2.70
N SER A 70 -9.14 -15.86 -1.55
CA SER A 70 -8.68 -15.26 -0.28
C SER A 70 -7.38 -15.87 0.25
N LYS A 71 -6.97 -17.04 -0.25
CA LYS A 71 -5.66 -17.66 0.04
C LYS A 71 -4.54 -17.05 -0.79
N ILE A 72 -4.86 -16.32 -1.86
CA ILE A 72 -3.87 -15.44 -2.49
C ILE A 72 -3.55 -14.39 -1.43
N PRO A 73 -2.28 -14.25 -1.02
CA PRO A 73 -1.92 -13.41 0.10
C PRO A 73 -2.41 -11.98 -0.14
N ASP A 74 -3.41 -11.60 0.65
CA ASP A 74 -4.18 -10.37 0.48
C ASP A 74 -3.48 -9.21 1.18
N HIS A 75 -2.16 -9.08 1.02
CA HIS A 75 -1.44 -7.88 1.47
C HIS A 75 0.03 -7.87 1.04
N PRO A 76 0.59 -6.69 0.75
CA PRO A 76 2.03 -6.49 0.73
C PRO A 76 2.76 -6.89 2.01
N THR A 77 2.09 -6.83 3.17
CA THR A 77 2.70 -7.11 4.47
C THR A 77 3.05 -8.59 4.64
N GLN A 78 2.23 -9.51 4.13
CA GLN A 78 2.52 -10.95 4.23
C GLN A 78 3.69 -11.33 3.32
N MET A 79 3.81 -10.68 2.16
CA MET A 79 4.96 -10.86 1.26
C MET A 79 6.24 -10.23 1.82
N LEU A 80 6.13 -9.04 2.44
CA LEU A 80 7.24 -8.39 3.13
C LEU A 80 7.77 -9.25 4.29
N ILE A 81 6.92 -9.94 5.06
CA ILE A 81 7.38 -10.86 6.12
C ILE A 81 8.28 -11.94 5.52
N VAL A 82 7.93 -12.53 4.37
CA VAL A 82 8.74 -13.56 3.70
C VAL A 82 10.09 -13.01 3.22
N PHE A 83 10.13 -11.77 2.68
CA PHE A 83 11.38 -11.14 2.24
C PHE A 83 12.20 -10.49 3.36
N SER A 84 11.60 -10.26 4.54
CA SER A 84 12.25 -9.66 5.71
C SER A 84 12.80 -10.69 6.69
N LEU A 85 12.48 -11.98 6.51
CA LEU A 85 13.14 -13.04 7.25
C LEU A 85 14.58 -13.17 6.75
N PRO A 86 15.60 -13.09 7.62
CA PRO A 86 16.95 -13.43 7.22
C PRO A 86 16.91 -14.89 6.73
N SER A 87 17.33 -15.10 5.48
CA SER A 87 17.51 -16.44 4.93
C SER A 87 18.46 -17.19 5.85
N SER A 88 17.92 -18.10 6.69
CA SER A 88 18.76 -19.03 7.45
C SER A 88 19.42 -19.95 6.43
N VAL A 89 20.71 -19.77 6.24
CA VAL A 89 21.60 -20.70 5.53
C VAL A 89 22.02 -21.78 6.52
#